data_AF-A0A1Q3AJM2-F1
#
_entry.id   AF-A0A1Q3AJM2-F1
#
_cell.length_a   1.000
_cell.length_b   1.000
_cell.length_c   1.000
_cell.angle_alpha   90.00
_cell.angle_beta   90.00
_cell.angle_gamma   90.00
#
_symmetry.space_group_name_H-M   'P 1'
#
loop_
_entity.id
_entity.type
_entity.pdbx_description
1 polymer ?
#
loop_
_entity_poly.entity_id
_entity_poly.type
_entity_poly.pdbx_seq_one_letter_code
_entity_poly.pdbx_strand_id
1 'polypeptide(L)'
;MDQSTLTFLVTIIIGFVLVKWFTQTDQHPSAQALTGNQASSGSSSSTSSRGSQQLGSTRQRSPRYRRAVTPDMIEVVQSLAPHLHEEQIRYNLQQTGSVEETVERFLRGDDFPFPPGFRAPAAAQQQEHSGSNDPRKRDNIKPDNLLSKFKVDPNDDMSGKDFQELDLEERKRFLVWQARKNMEKRLETDTVLQSLVKNSK
;
A
#
# COMPACT_ATOMS: atom_id res chain seq x y z
N MET A 1 31.34 -47.99 17.06
CA MET A 1 31.49 -47.02 15.96
C MET A 1 32.15 -45.79 16.56
N ASP A 2 33.30 -45.40 16.02
CA ASP A 2 34.10 -44.32 16.60
C ASP A 2 33.41 -42.97 16.41
N GLN A 3 33.51 -42.06 17.39
CA GLN A 3 32.89 -40.73 17.32
C GLN A 3 33.26 -39.98 16.04
N SER A 4 34.49 -40.19 15.54
CA SER A 4 34.99 -39.58 14.30
C SER A 4 34.25 -40.08 13.05
N THR A 5 33.87 -41.36 13.01
CA THR A 5 33.08 -41.94 11.90
C THR A 5 31.64 -41.43 11.92
N LEU A 6 31.08 -41.23 13.12
CA LEU A 6 29.75 -40.65 13.30
C LEU A 6 29.70 -39.19 12.83
N THR A 7 30.67 -38.36 13.25
CA THR A 7 30.73 -36.94 12.84
C THR A 7 30.93 -36.80 11.34
N PHE A 8 31.77 -37.65 10.73
CA PHE A 8 31.99 -37.65 9.29
C PHE A 8 30.70 -37.95 8.50
N LEU A 9 29.95 -38.98 8.90
CA LEU A 9 28.66 -39.31 8.27
C LEU A 9 27.62 -38.19 8.41
N VAL A 10 27.52 -37.58 9.59
CA VAL A 10 26.58 -36.46 9.82
C VAL A 10 26.94 -35.25 8.95
N THR A 11 28.23 -34.92 8.82
CA THR A 11 28.64 -33.80 7.96
C THR A 11 28.34 -34.03 6.48
N ILE A 12 28.47 -35.27 5.98
CA ILE A 12 28.10 -35.64 4.61
C ILE A 12 26.59 -35.50 4.39
N ILE A 13 25.78 -35.95 5.36
CA ILE A 13 24.32 -35.86 5.27
C ILE A 13 23.88 -34.39 5.24
N ILE A 14 24.44 -33.54 6.11
CA ILE A 14 24.13 -32.11 6.14
C ILE A 14 24.57 -31.43 4.83
N GLY A 15 25.78 -31.74 4.35
CA GLY A 15 26.26 -31.23 3.06
C GLY A 15 25.36 -31.65 1.90
N PHE A 16 24.91 -32.91 1.89
CA PHE A 16 23.98 -33.41 0.88
C PHE A 16 22.63 -32.70 0.93
N VAL A 17 22.08 -32.43 2.12
CA VAL A 17 20.83 -31.68 2.28
C VAL A 17 21.00 -30.25 1.79
N LEU A 18 22.11 -29.57 2.09
CA LEU A 18 22.38 -28.20 1.63
C LEU A 18 22.53 -28.14 0.10
N VAL A 19 23.25 -29.09 -0.51
CA VAL A 19 23.39 -29.17 -1.98
C VAL A 19 22.06 -29.50 -2.63
N LYS A 20 21.28 -30.43 -2.07
CA LYS A 20 19.95 -30.77 -2.59
C LYS A 20 19.01 -29.56 -2.49
N TRP A 21 19.05 -28.81 -1.39
CA TRP A 21 18.21 -27.63 -1.20
C TRP A 21 18.61 -26.49 -2.15
N PHE A 22 19.91 -26.29 -2.36
CA PHE A 22 20.44 -25.27 -3.28
C PHE A 22 20.27 -25.61 -4.77
N THR A 23 20.24 -26.89 -5.14
CA THR A 23 20.02 -27.31 -6.55
C THR A 23 18.54 -27.39 -6.92
N GLN A 24 17.62 -27.38 -5.95
CA GLN A 24 16.17 -27.33 -6.20
C GLN A 24 15.66 -25.90 -6.39
N THR A 25 16.42 -24.86 -6.04
CA THR A 25 16.00 -23.46 -6.19
C THR A 25 16.16 -22.89 -7.60
N ASP A 26 16.80 -23.61 -8.53
CA ASP A 26 17.12 -23.09 -9.88
C ASP A 26 16.49 -23.88 -11.06
N GLN A 27 15.56 -24.80 -10.82
CA GLN A 27 14.86 -25.48 -11.91
C GLN A 27 13.60 -24.71 -12.34
N HIS A 28 13.80 -23.54 -12.93
CA HIS A 28 12.74 -22.90 -13.71
C HIS A 28 12.53 -23.70 -15.03
N PRO A 29 11.28 -24.08 -15.38
CA PRO A 29 10.97 -24.82 -16.62
C PRO A 29 11.29 -24.04 -17.91
N SER A 30 11.70 -22.78 -17.82
CA SER A 30 12.10 -21.93 -18.94
C SER A 30 13.52 -22.19 -19.46
N ALA A 31 14.42 -22.77 -18.68
CA ALA A 31 15.79 -23.07 -19.13
C ALA A 31 15.90 -24.35 -19.97
N GLN A 32 14.92 -25.27 -19.87
CA GLN A 32 14.88 -26.50 -20.67
C GLN A 32 14.40 -26.27 -22.10
N ALA A 33 13.73 -25.14 -22.38
CA ALA A 33 13.25 -24.81 -23.71
C ALA A 33 14.36 -24.42 -24.71
N LEU A 34 15.60 -24.18 -24.25
CA LEU A 34 16.69 -23.68 -25.09
C LEU A 34 17.68 -24.74 -25.59
N THR A 35 17.61 -25.99 -25.10
CA THR A 35 18.53 -27.05 -25.56
C THR A 35 17.85 -28.15 -26.40
N GLY A 36 16.53 -28.07 -26.63
CA GLY A 36 15.74 -29.12 -27.28
C GLY A 36 15.32 -28.88 -28.74
N ASN A 37 15.42 -27.66 -29.27
CA ASN A 37 14.81 -27.32 -30.57
C ASN A 37 15.83 -26.77 -31.58
N GLN A 38 16.76 -27.62 -32.00
CA GLN A 38 17.50 -27.42 -33.25
C GLN A 38 17.10 -28.50 -34.27
N ALA A 39 15.84 -28.45 -34.70
CA ALA A 39 15.39 -29.07 -35.95
C ALA A 39 14.07 -28.43 -36.41
N SER A 40 14.01 -28.14 -37.71
CA SER A 40 12.83 -27.85 -38.54
C SER A 40 12.28 -26.40 -38.64
N SER A 41 12.37 -25.89 -39.88
CA SER A 41 11.50 -24.93 -40.61
C SER A 41 11.30 -23.53 -40.00
N GLY A 42 11.42 -22.41 -40.72
CA GLY A 42 11.31 -22.18 -42.15
C GLY A 42 10.49 -20.90 -42.35
N SER A 43 11.11 -19.90 -42.99
CA SER A 43 10.52 -18.68 -43.59
C SER A 43 9.63 -17.76 -42.74
N SER A 44 10.11 -16.54 -42.51
CA SER A 44 9.45 -15.34 -43.07
C SER A 44 10.36 -14.11 -42.99
N SER A 45 10.27 -13.34 -44.06
CA SER A 45 11.08 -12.22 -44.51
C SER A 45 10.77 -10.89 -43.82
N SER A 46 11.82 -10.11 -43.51
CA SER A 46 11.88 -8.70 -43.94
C SER A 46 13.31 -8.16 -43.80
N THR A 47 13.85 -7.75 -44.93
CA THR A 47 15.19 -7.18 -45.10
C THR A 47 15.03 -5.68 -45.28
N SER A 48 15.69 -4.87 -44.45
CA SER A 48 16.36 -3.63 -44.88
C SER A 48 17.04 -2.95 -43.70
N SER A 49 18.32 -3.29 -43.51
CA SER A 49 19.30 -2.48 -42.80
C SER A 49 20.02 -1.57 -43.80
N ARG A 50 20.24 -0.30 -43.46
CA ARG A 50 21.44 0.50 -43.75
C ARG A 50 21.22 1.96 -43.31
N GLY A 51 21.91 2.35 -42.25
CA GLY A 51 21.99 3.73 -41.77
C GLY A 51 23.03 3.79 -40.66
N SER A 52 24.30 3.90 -41.06
CA SER A 52 25.45 3.90 -40.17
C SER A 52 26.00 5.31 -39.95
N GLN A 53 26.36 5.61 -38.70
CA GLN A 53 27.35 6.58 -38.20
C GLN A 53 26.93 8.05 -37.97
N GLN A 54 26.90 8.44 -36.68
CA GLN A 54 27.77 9.47 -36.05
C GLN A 54 27.34 9.64 -34.58
N LEU A 55 28.15 9.22 -33.61
CA LEU A 55 29.17 10.00 -32.87
C LEU A 55 28.59 11.10 -31.97
N GLY A 56 28.63 10.85 -30.65
CA GLY A 56 28.64 11.86 -29.59
C GLY A 56 27.28 12.34 -29.08
N SER A 57 26.74 11.69 -28.04
CA SER A 57 25.89 12.40 -27.08
C SER A 57 25.81 11.66 -25.74
N THR A 58 26.12 12.43 -24.70
CA THR A 58 25.85 12.26 -23.27
C THR A 58 24.75 11.25 -22.95
N ARG A 59 24.97 10.38 -21.96
CA ARG A 59 23.99 9.47 -21.33
C ARG A 59 22.77 10.25 -20.80
N GLN A 60 21.91 10.69 -21.70
CA GLN A 60 20.53 11.06 -21.42
C GLN A 60 19.80 9.75 -21.26
N ARG A 61 19.34 9.46 -20.03
CA ARG A 61 18.40 8.36 -19.77
C ARG A 61 17.22 8.57 -20.71
N SER A 62 17.13 7.77 -21.77
CA SER A 62 15.99 7.83 -22.68
C SER A 62 14.73 7.70 -21.82
N PRO A 63 13.80 8.66 -21.87
CA PRO A 63 12.56 8.56 -21.12
C PRO A 63 11.86 7.32 -21.65
N ARG A 64 11.81 6.27 -20.81
CA ARG A 64 11.16 4.99 -21.11
C ARG A 64 9.79 5.32 -21.69
N TYR A 65 9.65 5.13 -23.01
CA TYR A 65 8.49 5.52 -23.79
C TYR A 65 7.28 4.86 -23.13
N ARG A 66 6.50 5.63 -22.37
CA ARG A 66 5.32 5.12 -21.69
C ARG A 66 4.35 4.74 -22.79
N ARG A 67 4.06 3.44 -22.92
CA ARG A 67 3.12 2.95 -23.93
C ARG A 67 1.78 3.63 -23.70
N ALA A 68 1.13 4.04 -24.79
CA ALA A 68 -0.20 4.61 -24.72
C ALA A 68 -1.18 3.52 -24.27
N VAL A 69 -1.89 3.77 -23.18
CA VAL A 69 -2.94 2.88 -22.66
C VAL A 69 -4.27 3.45 -23.12
N THR A 70 -5.08 2.63 -23.79
CA THR A 70 -6.43 3.00 -24.20
C THR A 70 -7.42 2.78 -23.07
N PRO A 71 -8.55 3.53 -23.03
CA PRO A 71 -9.60 3.31 -22.03
C PRO A 71 -10.17 1.89 -22.05
N ASP A 72 -10.29 1.29 -23.24
CA ASP A 72 -10.79 -0.07 -23.45
C ASP A 72 -9.91 -1.12 -22.74
N MET A 73 -8.58 -0.95 -22.78
CA MET A 73 -7.66 -1.82 -22.03
C MET A 73 -7.90 -1.75 -20.52
N ILE A 74 -8.27 -0.59 -19.98
CA ILE A 74 -8.55 -0.41 -18.55
C ILE A 74 -9.87 -1.09 -18.19
N GLU A 75 -10.90 -0.91 -19.02
CA GLU A 75 -12.23 -1.48 -18.80
C GLU A 75 -12.21 -3.01 -18.76
N VAL A 76 -11.47 -3.65 -19.67
CA VAL A 76 -11.30 -5.12 -19.68
C VAL A 76 -10.66 -5.59 -18.38
N VAL A 77 -9.58 -4.95 -17.92
CA VAL A 77 -8.95 -5.32 -16.64
C VAL A 77 -9.90 -5.05 -15.45
N GLN A 78 -10.60 -3.92 -15.45
CA GLN A 78 -11.53 -3.55 -14.38
C GLN A 78 -12.69 -4.55 -14.24
N SER A 79 -13.15 -5.13 -15.36
CA SER A 79 -14.21 -6.15 -15.36
C SER A 79 -13.81 -7.43 -14.60
N LEU A 80 -12.51 -7.78 -14.63
CA LEU A 80 -11.95 -8.94 -13.95
C LEU A 80 -11.41 -8.60 -12.56
N ALA A 81 -10.99 -7.35 -12.34
CA ALA A 81 -10.39 -6.86 -11.11
C ALA A 81 -11.15 -5.64 -10.56
N PRO A 82 -12.39 -5.80 -10.07
CA PRO A 82 -13.25 -4.67 -9.71
C PRO A 82 -12.77 -3.87 -8.50
N HIS A 83 -11.86 -4.44 -7.68
CA HIS A 83 -11.33 -3.78 -6.49
C HIS A 83 -10.05 -2.98 -6.76
N LEU A 84 -9.45 -3.11 -7.95
CA LEU A 84 -8.33 -2.27 -8.35
C LEU A 84 -8.84 -0.91 -8.79
N HIS A 85 -8.08 0.13 -8.46
CA HIS A 85 -8.35 1.47 -8.95
C HIS A 85 -7.88 1.60 -10.40
N GLU A 86 -8.67 2.28 -11.23
CA GLU A 86 -8.32 2.63 -12.62
C GLU A 86 -6.88 3.18 -12.79
N GLU A 87 -6.38 3.97 -11.84
CA GLU A 87 -5.04 4.55 -11.89
C GLU A 87 -3.94 3.52 -11.65
N GLN A 88 -4.20 2.52 -10.79
CA GLN A 88 -3.29 1.39 -10.60
C GLN A 88 -3.27 0.50 -11.84
N ILE A 89 -4.44 0.25 -12.44
CA ILE A 89 -4.58 -0.53 -13.67
C ILE A 89 -3.86 0.19 -14.81
N ARG A 90 -4.12 1.48 -15.00
CA ARG A 90 -3.47 2.31 -16.01
C ARG A 90 -1.96 2.32 -15.86
N TYR A 91 -1.45 2.42 -14.62
CA TYR A 91 -0.02 2.38 -14.36
C TYR A 91 0.59 1.02 -14.69
N ASN A 92 -0.05 -0.08 -14.31
CA ASN A 92 0.44 -1.43 -14.62
C ASN A 92 0.38 -1.72 -16.12
N LEU A 93 -0.69 -1.33 -16.81
CA LEU A 93 -0.80 -1.45 -18.27
C LEU A 93 0.30 -0.65 -19.01
N GLN A 94 0.74 0.48 -18.47
CA GLN A 94 1.89 1.22 -19.02
C GLN A 94 3.22 0.47 -18.85
N GLN A 95 3.33 -0.38 -17.81
CA GLN A 95 4.53 -1.18 -17.53
C GLN A 95 4.56 -2.47 -18.33
N THR A 96 3.47 -3.25 -18.30
CA THR A 96 3.34 -4.55 -18.99
C THR A 96 3.12 -4.35 -20.50
N GLY A 97 2.31 -3.36 -20.88
CA GLY A 97 1.95 -3.09 -22.27
C GLY A 97 0.92 -4.05 -22.87
N SER A 98 0.32 -4.94 -22.07
CA SER A 98 -0.68 -5.92 -22.48
C SER A 98 -1.71 -6.12 -21.36
N VAL A 99 -2.96 -6.31 -21.77
CA VAL A 99 -4.07 -6.56 -20.85
C VAL A 99 -3.91 -7.94 -20.22
N GLU A 100 -3.58 -8.93 -21.04
CA GLU A 100 -3.40 -10.33 -20.67
C GLU A 100 -2.35 -10.48 -19.56
N GLU A 101 -1.16 -9.91 -19.75
CA GLU A 101 -0.10 -9.96 -18.73
C GLU A 101 -0.52 -9.26 -17.43
N THR A 102 -1.27 -8.17 -17.53
CA THR A 102 -1.76 -7.43 -16.35
C THR A 102 -2.80 -8.24 -15.58
N VAL A 103 -3.71 -8.91 -16.30
CA VAL A 103 -4.71 -9.80 -15.70
C VAL A 103 -4.03 -11.02 -15.08
N GLU A 104 -3.04 -11.61 -15.74
CA GLU A 104 -2.31 -12.74 -15.20
C GLU A 104 -1.58 -12.38 -13.89
N ARG A 105 -0.91 -11.23 -13.83
CA ARG A 105 -0.29 -10.73 -12.60
C ARG A 105 -1.30 -10.53 -11.47
N PHE A 106 -2.46 -9.98 -11.81
CA PHE A 106 -3.56 -9.85 -10.85
C PHE A 106 -4.05 -11.20 -10.32
N LEU A 107 -4.26 -12.19 -11.20
CA LEU A 107 -4.71 -13.53 -10.81
C LEU A 107 -3.65 -14.30 -10.00
N ARG A 108 -2.36 -14.02 -10.22
CA ARG A 108 -1.25 -14.52 -9.39
C ARG A 108 -1.19 -13.86 -8.00
N GLY A 109 -1.89 -12.75 -7.80
CA GLY A 109 -1.86 -11.98 -6.55
C GLY A 109 -0.67 -11.02 -6.45
N ASP A 110 -0.08 -10.60 -7.58
CA ASP A 110 0.97 -9.59 -7.59
C ASP A 110 0.45 -8.22 -7.12
N ASP A 111 1.35 -7.38 -6.59
CA ASP A 111 1.02 -6.04 -6.13
C ASP A 111 0.77 -5.05 -7.28
N PHE A 112 -0.23 -4.17 -7.10
CA PHE A 112 -0.58 -3.10 -8.03
C PHE A 112 -0.33 -1.72 -7.41
N PRO A 113 0.90 -1.18 -7.51
CA PRO A 113 1.22 0.12 -6.93
C PRO A 113 0.54 1.28 -7.68
N PHE A 114 0.29 2.37 -6.96
CA PHE A 114 -0.15 3.63 -7.57
C PHE A 114 0.99 4.30 -8.35
N PRO A 115 0.67 5.08 -9.42
CA PRO A 115 1.67 5.81 -10.17
C PRO A 115 2.40 6.83 -9.27
N PRO A 116 3.70 7.12 -9.53
CA PRO A 116 4.44 8.09 -8.75
C PRO A 116 3.82 9.49 -8.91
N GLY A 117 3.57 10.16 -7.78
CA GLY A 117 2.90 11.45 -7.77
C GLY A 117 1.37 11.37 -7.80
N PHE A 118 0.79 10.17 -7.79
CA PHE A 118 -0.65 10.02 -7.58
C PHE A 118 -1.03 10.56 -6.21
N ARG A 119 -1.82 11.64 -6.22
CA ARG A 119 -2.59 12.07 -5.08
C ARG A 119 -4.00 11.61 -5.38
N ALA A 120 -4.50 10.67 -4.60
CA ALA A 120 -5.92 10.35 -4.67
C ALA A 120 -6.67 11.69 -4.59
N PRO A 121 -7.63 11.95 -5.50
CA PRO A 121 -8.52 13.09 -5.30
C PRO A 121 -9.04 12.93 -3.89
N ALA A 122 -8.79 13.92 -3.02
CA ALA A 122 -9.23 13.87 -1.65
C ALA A 122 -10.71 13.49 -1.73
N ALA A 123 -11.06 12.25 -1.36
CA ALA A 123 -12.43 11.78 -1.37
C ALA A 123 -13.15 12.80 -0.51
N ALA A 124 -13.91 13.69 -1.17
CA ALA A 124 -14.15 15.06 -0.72
C ALA A 124 -14.05 15.13 0.79
N GLN A 125 -12.88 15.53 1.30
CA GLN A 125 -12.74 15.77 2.72
C GLN A 125 -13.74 16.88 2.96
N GLN A 126 -14.82 16.51 3.63
CA GLN A 126 -15.90 17.38 4.03
C GLN A 126 -15.29 18.44 4.94
N GLN A 127 -14.78 19.50 4.33
CA GLN A 127 -14.44 20.73 4.99
C GLN A 127 -15.32 21.82 4.40
N GLU A 128 -16.12 22.35 5.31
CA GLU A 128 -16.73 23.67 5.27
C GLU A 128 -18.00 23.79 4.41
N HIS A 129 -19.11 23.45 5.08
CA HIS A 129 -20.27 24.33 5.24
C HIS A 129 -20.26 25.61 4.37
N SER A 130 -20.68 25.45 3.12
CA SER A 130 -21.27 26.54 2.35
C SER A 130 -22.52 26.02 1.67
N GLY A 131 -23.63 26.15 2.42
CA GLY A 131 -24.97 26.34 1.88
C GLY A 131 -25.49 25.29 0.90
N SER A 132 -25.42 23.99 1.24
CA SER A 132 -26.35 23.05 0.61
C SER A 132 -27.74 23.30 1.20
N ASN A 133 -28.66 23.80 0.38
CA ASN A 133 -30.07 24.05 0.76
C ASN A 133 -30.89 22.74 0.94
N ASP A 134 -30.23 21.59 0.97
CA ASP A 134 -30.88 20.29 1.20
C ASP A 134 -31.17 20.08 2.70
N PRO A 135 -32.44 20.06 3.14
CA PRO A 135 -32.80 19.84 4.54
C PRO A 135 -32.38 18.46 5.06
N ARG A 136 -32.06 17.48 4.19
CA ARG A 136 -31.58 16.15 4.58
C ARG A 136 -30.09 16.11 4.94
N LYS A 137 -29.34 17.15 4.60
CA LYS A 137 -27.89 17.28 4.88
C LYS A 137 -27.57 18.29 5.98
N ARG A 138 -28.57 18.65 6.80
CA ARG A 138 -28.37 19.50 7.97
C ARG A 138 -27.91 18.63 9.12
N ASP A 139 -26.63 18.71 9.46
CA ASP A 139 -26.09 18.09 10.67
C ASP A 139 -26.68 18.83 11.87
N ASN A 140 -27.74 18.27 12.47
CA ASN A 140 -28.28 18.73 13.75
C ASN A 140 -27.40 18.34 14.95
N ILE A 141 -26.18 17.85 14.70
CA ILE A 141 -25.22 17.48 15.72
C ILE A 141 -24.61 18.77 16.27
N LYS A 142 -25.20 19.29 17.33
CA LYS A 142 -24.60 20.37 18.10
C LYS A 142 -23.39 19.82 18.85
N PRO A 143 -22.23 20.51 18.87
CA PRO A 143 -21.12 20.12 19.71
C PRO A 143 -21.56 20.26 21.18
N ASP A 144 -21.88 19.13 21.79
CA ASP A 144 -22.32 19.07 23.18
C ASP A 144 -21.09 19.06 24.10
N ASN A 145 -21.14 19.80 25.20
CA ASN A 145 -20.05 19.84 26.15
C ASN A 145 -20.04 18.52 26.94
N LEU A 146 -19.03 17.69 26.68
CA LEU A 146 -18.92 16.35 27.27
C LEU A 146 -18.78 16.40 28.81
N LEU A 147 -18.20 17.46 29.37
CA LEU A 147 -18.09 17.60 30.82
C LEU A 147 -19.47 17.78 31.46
N SER A 148 -20.33 18.63 30.89
CA SER A 148 -21.71 18.79 31.36
C SER A 148 -22.56 17.57 31.08
N LYS A 149 -22.39 16.93 29.90
CA LYS A 149 -23.15 15.74 29.50
C LYS A 149 -22.92 14.56 30.44
N PHE A 150 -21.66 14.30 30.80
CA PHE A 150 -21.28 13.20 31.69
C PHE A 150 -21.12 13.62 33.16
N LYS A 151 -21.45 14.87 33.50
CA LYS A 151 -21.36 15.41 34.88
C LYS A 151 -19.98 15.15 35.50
N VAL A 152 -18.93 15.50 34.75
CA VAL A 152 -17.53 15.38 35.19
C VAL A 152 -17.08 16.75 35.71
N ASP A 153 -16.67 16.83 36.97
CA ASP A 153 -16.09 18.05 37.52
C ASP A 153 -14.63 18.19 37.01
N PRO A 154 -14.21 19.36 36.52
CA PRO A 154 -12.81 19.63 36.18
C PRO A 154 -11.80 19.34 37.29
N ASN A 155 -12.25 19.46 38.55
CA ASN A 155 -11.42 19.29 39.75
C ASN A 155 -11.49 17.89 40.35
N ASP A 156 -12.31 16.99 39.81
CA ASP A 156 -12.34 15.59 40.26
C ASP A 156 -10.95 14.96 40.07
N ASP A 157 -10.55 14.09 40.99
CA ASP A 157 -9.39 13.22 40.83
C ASP A 157 -9.86 11.77 40.67
N MET A 158 -9.65 11.23 39.47
CA MET A 158 -9.96 9.83 39.15
C MET A 158 -8.70 9.02 38.82
N SER A 159 -7.50 9.53 39.14
CA SER A 159 -6.23 8.89 38.80
C SER A 159 -6.03 7.50 39.44
N GLY A 160 -6.60 7.27 40.62
CA GLY A 160 -6.48 6.01 41.37
C GLY A 160 -7.56 4.97 41.08
N LYS A 161 -8.43 5.17 40.09
CA LYS A 161 -9.50 4.23 39.75
C LYS A 161 -9.08 3.28 38.64
N ASP A 162 -9.25 1.98 38.85
CA ASP A 162 -8.96 0.97 37.83
C ASP A 162 -10.10 0.84 36.83
N PHE A 163 -9.81 1.06 35.55
CA PHE A 163 -10.81 1.08 34.48
C PHE A 163 -11.67 -0.20 34.40
N GLN A 164 -11.09 -1.35 34.75
CA GLN A 164 -11.78 -2.64 34.67
C GLN A 164 -12.81 -2.84 35.78
N GLU A 165 -12.64 -2.18 36.93
CA GLU A 165 -13.54 -2.31 38.08
C GLU A 165 -14.73 -1.34 38.03
N LEU A 166 -14.62 -0.29 37.21
CA LEU A 166 -15.65 0.73 37.06
C LEU A 166 -16.88 0.23 36.29
N ASP A 167 -18.05 0.76 36.63
CA ASP A 167 -19.27 0.56 35.84
C ASP A 167 -19.18 1.27 34.48
N LEU A 168 -20.11 0.97 33.56
CA LEU A 168 -20.08 1.56 32.21
C LEU A 168 -20.18 3.09 32.21
N GLU A 169 -20.96 3.68 33.11
CA GLU A 169 -21.15 5.13 33.22
C GLU A 169 -19.93 5.80 33.85
N GLU A 170 -19.36 5.22 34.89
CA GLU A 170 -18.11 5.63 35.51
C GLU A 170 -16.93 5.52 34.54
N ARG A 171 -16.89 4.48 33.69
CA ARG A 171 -15.89 4.38 32.62
C ARG A 171 -15.99 5.53 31.62
N LYS A 172 -17.21 5.94 31.23
CA LYS A 172 -17.39 7.11 30.35
C LYS A 172 -16.90 8.38 31.03
N ARG A 173 -17.27 8.58 32.30
CA ARG A 173 -16.81 9.73 33.10
C ARG A 173 -15.29 9.76 33.21
N PHE A 174 -14.69 8.62 33.51
CA PHE A 174 -13.24 8.43 33.57
C PHE A 174 -12.56 8.76 32.24
N LEU A 175 -13.09 8.27 31.11
CA LEU A 175 -12.54 8.57 29.78
C LEU A 175 -12.59 10.06 29.45
N VAL A 176 -13.71 10.73 29.76
CA VAL A 176 -13.87 12.18 29.54
C VAL A 176 -12.87 12.96 30.40
N TRP A 177 -12.74 12.61 31.67
CA TRP A 177 -11.76 13.20 32.57
C TRP A 177 -10.31 12.97 32.11
N GLN A 178 -9.97 11.74 31.72
CA GLN A 178 -8.64 11.37 31.24
C GLN A 178 -8.30 12.14 29.96
N ALA A 179 -9.24 12.21 29.01
CA ALA A 179 -9.09 13.01 27.80
C ALA A 179 -8.83 14.48 28.13
N ARG A 180 -9.55 15.04 29.11
CA ARG A 180 -9.35 16.42 29.58
C ARG A 180 -7.95 16.62 30.15
N LYS A 181 -7.49 15.78 31.07
CA LYS A 181 -6.14 15.88 31.67
C LYS A 181 -5.04 15.69 30.63
N ASN A 182 -5.21 14.78 29.68
CA ASN A 182 -4.28 14.61 28.57
C ASN A 182 -4.23 15.84 27.66
N MET A 183 -5.38 16.46 27.39
CA MET A 183 -5.45 17.70 26.61
C MET A 183 -4.81 18.89 27.34
N GLU A 184 -4.97 19.00 28.67
CA GLU A 184 -4.29 20.02 29.48
C GLU A 184 -2.76 19.90 29.36
N LYS A 185 -2.22 18.69 29.51
CA LYS A 185 -0.78 18.43 29.30
C LYS A 185 -0.31 18.79 27.88
N ARG A 186 -1.09 18.42 26.86
CA ARG A 186 -0.76 18.76 25.47
C ARG A 186 -0.79 20.27 25.23
N LEU A 187 -1.72 20.99 25.85
CA LEU A 187 -1.85 22.43 25.71
C LEU A 187 -0.62 23.18 26.24
N GLU A 188 0.09 22.64 27.24
CA GLU A 188 1.35 23.23 27.71
C GLU A 188 2.45 23.15 26.66
N THR A 189 2.51 22.06 25.90
CA THR A 189 3.57 21.79 24.93
C THR A 189 3.29 22.27 23.50
N ASP A 190 2.02 22.28 23.09
CA ASP A 190 1.61 22.44 21.70
C ASP A 190 1.12 23.87 21.42
N THR A 191 1.97 24.65 20.75
CA THR A 191 1.71 26.06 20.41
C THR A 191 0.54 26.23 19.45
N VAL A 192 0.29 25.25 18.56
CA VAL A 192 -0.83 25.27 17.63
C VAL A 192 -2.13 25.12 18.40
N LEU A 193 -2.21 24.14 19.32
CA LEU A 193 -3.39 23.97 20.17
C LEU A 193 -3.66 25.20 21.05
N GLN A 194 -2.62 25.84 21.60
CA GLN A 194 -2.77 27.09 22.35
C GLN A 194 -3.40 28.21 21.51
N SER A 195 -2.98 28.34 20.24
CA SER A 195 -3.52 29.37 19.35
C SER A 195 -5.01 29.17 19.06
N LEU A 196 -5.44 27.91 18.88
CA LEU A 196 -6.84 27.56 18.63
C LEU A 196 -7.75 27.91 19.82
N VAL A 197 -7.29 27.63 21.05
CA VAL A 197 -8.05 27.96 22.26
C VAL A 197 -8.13 29.48 22.47
N LYS A 198 -7.04 30.22 22.21
CA LYS A 198 -7.02 31.69 22.36
C LYS A 198 -7.95 32.38 21.36
N ASN A 199 -8.03 31.88 20.14
CA ASN A 199 -8.88 32.45 19.08
C ASN A 199 -10.36 32.04 19.20
N SER A 200 -10.71 31.17 20.15
CA SER A 200 -12.08 30.68 20.36
C SER A 200 -12.92 31.56 21.31
N LYS A 201 -12.39 32.69 21.79
CA LYS A 201 -13.12 33.68 22.60
C LYS A 201 -13.56 34.86 21.75
#